data_AF-A0A1I5Z4H6-F1
#
_entry.id   AF-A0A1I5Z4H6-F1
#
_cell.length_a   1.000
_cell.length_b   1.000
_cell.length_c   1.000
_cell.angle_alpha   90.00
_cell.angle_beta   90.00
_cell.angle_gamma   90.00
#
_symmetry.space_group_name_H-M   'P 1'
#
loop_
_entity.id
_entity.type
_entity.pdbx_description
1 polymer ?
#
loop_
_entity_poly.entity_id
_entity_poly.type
_entity_poly.pdbx_seq_one_letter_code
_entity_poly.pdbx_strand_id
1 'polypeptide(L)'
;MAHLKDTALMKQKEKELKALHDLAEICQRAYRDEQKDVTYLVEKLRDKEPSNIPTHPDHKECAGWYNEHNKETDEQQICRCMFYYGKNDENCHKCQFKRKWRHIEDNVDIIDYETPMPYKIEKIGNIDLCLEYDKKIYGAEVKPPENNDETISRMVSETLTYTIDFPYLPAIAVFENSNQQKRIDELDSLNNCDFEIIRRYVQVFIIRIVGQSGEGIVDYKIEPY
;
A
#
# COMPACT_ATOMS: atom_id res chain seq x y z
N MET A 1 -6.80 -3.25 34.24
CA MET A 1 -7.08 -2.94 32.82
C MET A 1 -5.83 -2.77 31.96
N ALA A 2 -4.70 -2.26 32.49
CA ALA A 2 -3.42 -2.20 31.77
C ALA A 2 -2.89 -3.59 31.34
N HIS A 3 -2.78 -4.54 32.27
CA HIS A 3 -2.30 -5.92 32.00
C HIS A 3 -3.02 -6.66 30.85
N LEU A 4 -4.32 -6.44 30.65
CA LEU A 4 -5.08 -7.12 29.59
C LEU A 4 -4.79 -6.51 28.21
N LYS A 5 -4.58 -5.19 28.14
CA LYS A 5 -4.18 -4.51 26.90
C LYS A 5 -2.76 -4.90 26.48
N ASP A 6 -1.85 -5.00 27.45
CA ASP A 6 -0.47 -5.45 27.18
C ASP A 6 -0.44 -6.89 26.67
N THR A 7 -1.27 -7.77 27.25
CA THR A 7 -1.39 -9.17 26.80
C THR A 7 -1.98 -9.27 25.38
N ALA A 8 -2.96 -8.43 25.03
CA ALA A 8 -3.56 -8.42 23.70
C ALA A 8 -2.57 -7.91 22.63
N LEU A 9 -1.85 -6.84 22.93
CA LEU A 9 -0.83 -6.28 22.05
C LEU A 9 0.31 -7.28 21.80
N MET A 10 0.79 -7.97 22.84
CA MET A 10 1.80 -9.01 22.71
C MET A 10 1.33 -10.16 21.81
N LYS A 11 0.09 -10.63 21.99
CA LYS A 11 -0.49 -11.68 21.13
C LYS A 11 -0.64 -11.23 19.68
N GLN A 12 -0.95 -9.96 19.43
CA GLN A 12 -1.02 -9.43 18.07
C GLN A 12 0.36 -9.41 17.41
N LYS A 13 1.39 -8.96 18.14
CA LYS A 13 2.78 -8.98 17.66
C LYS A 13 3.27 -10.40 17.35
N GLU A 14 2.98 -11.36 18.22
CA GLU A 14 3.33 -12.78 17.98
C GLU A 14 2.66 -13.34 16.73
N LYS A 15 1.37 -13.03 16.52
CA LYS A 15 0.65 -13.43 15.30
C LYS A 15 1.24 -12.81 14.04
N GLU A 16 1.59 -11.54 14.09
CA GLU A 16 2.24 -10.86 12.96
C GLU A 16 3.61 -11.46 12.66
N LEU A 17 4.45 -11.71 13.67
CA LEU A 17 5.75 -12.36 13.47
C LEU A 17 5.61 -13.74 12.84
N LYS A 18 4.63 -14.54 13.28
CA LYS A 18 4.31 -15.81 12.62
C LYS A 18 3.89 -15.60 11.16
N ALA A 19 3.04 -14.61 10.88
CA ALA A 19 2.60 -14.32 9.52
C ALA A 19 3.76 -13.86 8.63
N LEU A 20 4.69 -13.04 9.15
CA LEU A 20 5.90 -12.63 8.44
C LEU A 20 6.81 -13.82 8.15
N HIS A 21 6.95 -14.75 9.09
CA HIS A 21 7.68 -15.99 8.85
C HIS A 21 7.06 -16.82 7.71
N ASP A 22 5.75 -17.05 7.78
CA ASP A 22 5.01 -17.80 6.73
C ASP A 22 5.17 -17.09 5.35
N LEU A 23 5.12 -15.75 5.31
CA LEU A 23 5.31 -14.96 4.09
C LEU A 23 6.76 -15.00 3.57
N ALA A 24 7.76 -15.01 4.46
CA ALA A 24 9.15 -15.13 4.08
C ALA A 24 9.44 -16.48 3.40
N GLU A 25 8.88 -17.57 3.93
CA GLU A 25 8.95 -18.89 3.30
C GLU A 25 8.27 -18.91 1.93
N ILE A 26 7.09 -18.27 1.81
CA ILE A 26 6.40 -18.12 0.53
C ILE A 26 7.29 -17.37 -0.46
N CYS A 27 7.86 -16.24 -0.09
CA CYS A 27 8.73 -15.44 -0.95
C CYS A 27 9.96 -16.23 -1.43
N GLN A 28 10.70 -16.88 -0.54
CA GLN A 28 11.90 -17.65 -0.91
C GLN A 28 11.60 -18.77 -1.90
N ARG A 29 10.44 -19.41 -1.75
CA ARG A 29 10.05 -20.50 -2.64
C ARG A 29 9.49 -19.97 -3.96
N ALA A 30 8.65 -18.94 -3.91
CA ALA A 30 7.98 -18.40 -5.08
C ALA A 30 8.93 -17.67 -6.03
N TYR A 31 10.02 -17.07 -5.53
CA TYR A 31 10.94 -16.26 -6.32
C TYR A 31 12.34 -16.90 -6.44
N ARG A 32 12.39 -18.23 -6.47
CA ARG A 32 13.64 -18.97 -6.61
C ARG A 32 14.20 -18.83 -8.03
N ASP A 33 15.52 -18.71 -8.16
CA ASP A 33 16.24 -18.66 -9.44
C ASP A 33 15.74 -17.54 -10.39
N GLU A 34 15.37 -16.39 -9.81
CA GLU A 34 14.86 -15.21 -10.53
C GLU A 34 13.55 -15.44 -11.32
N GLN A 35 12.89 -16.58 -11.11
CA GLN A 35 11.59 -16.90 -11.72
C GLN A 35 10.49 -16.88 -10.67
N LYS A 36 9.34 -16.29 -11.04
CA LYS A 36 8.13 -16.23 -10.21
C LYS A 36 7.27 -17.47 -10.44
N ASP A 37 7.13 -18.32 -9.43
CA ASP A 37 6.19 -19.44 -9.41
C ASP A 37 4.78 -18.92 -9.08
N VAL A 38 4.07 -18.50 -10.14
CA VAL A 38 2.70 -18.00 -10.07
C VAL A 38 1.75 -19.03 -9.49
N THR A 39 1.89 -20.31 -9.86
CA THR A 39 1.02 -21.39 -9.39
C THR A 39 1.13 -21.54 -7.87
N TYR A 40 2.35 -21.51 -7.34
CA TYR A 40 2.58 -21.61 -5.90
C TYR A 40 2.04 -20.38 -5.14
N LEU A 41 2.22 -19.17 -5.68
CA LEU A 41 1.66 -17.95 -5.07
C LEU A 41 0.14 -17.98 -5.02
N VAL A 42 -0.52 -18.43 -6.10
CA VAL A 42 -1.98 -18.62 -6.11
C VAL A 42 -2.39 -19.61 -5.02
N GLU A 43 -1.73 -20.76 -4.92
CA GLU A 43 -2.04 -21.78 -3.91
C GLU A 43 -1.91 -21.25 -2.47
N LYS A 44 -0.95 -20.36 -2.20
CA LYS A 44 -0.64 -19.88 -0.84
C LYS A 44 -1.34 -18.58 -0.44
N LEU A 45 -1.64 -17.71 -1.39
CA LEU A 45 -2.15 -16.37 -1.11
C LEU A 45 -3.63 -16.20 -1.48
N ARG A 46 -4.20 -17.09 -2.31
CA ARG A 46 -5.60 -17.00 -2.75
C ARG A 46 -6.43 -18.12 -2.14
N ASP A 47 -7.40 -17.73 -1.33
CA ASP A 47 -8.41 -18.66 -0.79
C ASP A 47 -9.52 -18.99 -1.81
N LYS A 48 -9.63 -18.19 -2.88
CA LYS A 48 -10.75 -18.21 -3.83
C LYS A 48 -10.26 -18.03 -5.25
N GLU A 49 -10.90 -18.76 -6.16
CA GLU A 49 -10.68 -18.60 -7.59
C GLU A 49 -11.24 -17.27 -8.09
N PRO A 50 -10.62 -16.65 -9.11
CA PRO A 50 -11.17 -15.49 -9.78
C PRO A 50 -12.53 -15.79 -10.43
N SER A 51 -13.43 -14.83 -10.37
CA SER A 51 -14.68 -14.91 -11.12
C SER A 51 -14.46 -14.72 -12.62
N ASN A 52 -15.42 -15.14 -13.45
CA ASN A 52 -15.39 -14.89 -14.90
C ASN A 52 -15.81 -13.46 -15.28
N ILE A 53 -15.84 -12.52 -14.32
CA ILE A 53 -16.26 -11.14 -14.56
C ILE A 53 -15.00 -10.29 -14.65
N PRO A 54 -14.65 -9.78 -15.85
CA PRO A 54 -13.56 -8.84 -16.01
C PRO A 54 -13.85 -7.57 -15.21
N THR A 55 -12.82 -6.99 -14.64
CA THR A 55 -12.91 -5.64 -14.08
C THR A 55 -12.30 -4.65 -15.08
N HIS A 56 -12.73 -3.40 -14.99
CA HIS A 56 -12.13 -2.31 -15.75
C HIS A 56 -11.93 -1.13 -14.79
N PRO A 57 -10.72 -0.55 -14.75
CA PRO A 57 -10.55 0.76 -14.15
C PRO A 57 -11.29 1.78 -15.02
N ASP A 58 -12.41 2.31 -14.54
CA ASP A 58 -13.03 3.52 -15.11
C ASP A 58 -12.78 4.68 -14.14
N HIS A 59 -11.50 5.09 -14.06
CA HIS A 59 -11.12 6.29 -13.33
C HIS A 59 -11.59 7.50 -14.12
N LYS A 60 -12.74 8.04 -13.73
CA LYS A 60 -13.17 9.36 -14.20
C LYS A 60 -12.22 10.43 -13.66
N GLU A 61 -11.94 11.45 -14.46
CA GLU A 61 -11.18 12.62 -14.02
C GLU A 61 -11.73 13.17 -12.70
N CYS A 62 -10.83 13.57 -11.80
CA CYS A 62 -11.24 14.20 -10.54
C CYS A 62 -11.79 15.60 -10.81
N ALA A 63 -13.12 15.75 -10.71
CA ALA A 63 -13.81 17.04 -10.87
C ALA A 63 -13.71 17.98 -9.64
N GLY A 64 -12.92 17.61 -8.63
CA GLY A 64 -12.96 18.24 -7.31
C GLY A 64 -14.22 17.85 -6.54
N TRP A 65 -14.13 17.83 -5.21
CA TRP A 65 -15.21 17.36 -4.35
C TRP A 65 -15.84 18.52 -3.57
N TYR A 66 -17.16 18.71 -3.69
CA TYR A 66 -17.88 19.92 -3.23
C TYR A 66 -18.88 19.65 -2.09
N ASN A 67 -18.93 18.43 -1.59
CA ASN A 67 -19.86 17.97 -0.57
C ASN A 67 -19.10 16.95 0.26
N GLU A 68 -19.33 16.78 1.55
CA GLU A 68 -18.50 15.91 2.43
C GLU A 68 -19.05 14.48 2.56
N HIS A 69 -20.14 14.15 1.87
CA HIS A 69 -20.97 12.96 2.12
C HIS A 69 -20.63 11.70 1.30
N ASN A 70 -19.37 11.47 0.90
CA ASN A 70 -19.06 10.30 0.07
C ASN A 70 -18.83 9.08 0.94
N LYS A 71 -19.12 7.94 0.33
CA LYS A 71 -18.85 6.61 0.87
C LYS A 71 -17.38 6.17 0.72
N GLU A 72 -16.49 7.06 0.28
CA GLU A 72 -15.08 6.73 0.04
C GLU A 72 -14.31 6.65 1.36
N THR A 73 -13.46 5.65 1.49
CA THR A 73 -12.57 5.50 2.63
C THR A 73 -11.49 6.59 2.62
N ASP A 74 -10.90 6.86 3.78
CA ASP A 74 -9.76 7.80 3.88
C ASP A 74 -8.60 7.38 2.97
N GLU A 75 -8.38 6.08 2.81
CA GLU A 75 -7.38 5.48 1.92
C GLU A 75 -7.64 5.83 0.44
N GLN A 76 -8.85 5.59 -0.04
CA GLN A 76 -9.28 5.94 -1.40
C GLN A 76 -9.11 7.43 -1.69
N GLN A 77 -9.42 8.28 -0.70
CA GLN A 77 -9.27 9.74 -0.83
C GLN A 77 -7.80 10.14 -0.91
N ILE A 78 -6.93 9.53 -0.10
CA ILE A 78 -5.48 9.76 -0.11
C ILE A 78 -4.93 9.39 -1.50
N CYS A 79 -5.14 8.15 -1.94
CA CYS A 79 -4.59 7.63 -3.20
C CYS A 79 -5.06 8.45 -4.41
N ARG A 80 -6.35 8.80 -4.43
CA ARG A 80 -6.89 9.69 -5.47
C ARG A 80 -6.23 11.06 -5.48
N CYS A 81 -6.08 11.70 -4.30
CA CYS A 81 -5.44 13.01 -4.23
C CYS A 81 -4.01 12.93 -4.74
N MET A 82 -3.25 11.93 -4.26
CA MET A 82 -1.87 11.68 -4.67
C MET A 82 -1.72 11.54 -6.19
N PHE A 83 -2.66 10.84 -6.84
CA PHE A 83 -2.66 10.67 -8.29
C PHE A 83 -3.07 11.94 -9.07
N TYR A 84 -4.10 12.67 -8.63
CA TYR A 84 -4.69 13.76 -9.41
C TYR A 84 -4.15 15.15 -9.10
N TYR A 85 -3.55 15.40 -7.93
CA TYR A 85 -3.28 16.77 -7.48
C TYR A 85 -2.48 17.58 -8.49
N GLY A 86 -1.40 17.03 -9.05
CA GLY A 86 -0.57 17.70 -10.07
C GLY A 86 -1.03 17.53 -11.53
N LYS A 87 -2.11 16.77 -11.76
CA LYS A 87 -2.70 16.58 -13.09
C LYS A 87 -3.84 17.56 -13.35
N ASN A 88 -4.50 18.05 -12.30
CA ASN A 88 -5.59 19.01 -12.37
C ASN A 88 -5.68 19.87 -11.10
N ASP A 89 -4.67 20.72 -10.88
CA ASP A 89 -4.53 21.58 -9.69
C ASP A 89 -5.76 22.44 -9.43
N GLU A 90 -6.43 22.95 -10.47
CA GLU A 90 -7.60 23.83 -10.34
C GLU A 90 -8.75 23.17 -9.57
N ASN A 91 -8.97 21.87 -9.80
CA ASN A 91 -10.02 21.11 -9.12
C ASN A 91 -9.65 20.79 -7.67
N CYS A 92 -8.36 20.58 -7.40
CA CYS A 92 -7.86 20.33 -6.05
C CYS A 92 -7.96 21.56 -5.14
N HIS A 93 -7.72 22.77 -5.65
CA HIS A 93 -7.91 24.00 -4.87
C HIS A 93 -9.38 24.19 -4.46
N LYS A 94 -10.32 23.85 -5.34
CA LYS A 94 -11.77 23.96 -5.09
C LYS A 94 -12.34 22.81 -4.26
N CYS A 95 -11.58 21.74 -4.07
CA CYS A 95 -12.01 20.56 -3.31
C CYS A 95 -12.18 20.88 -1.81
N GLN A 96 -13.21 20.31 -1.19
CA GLN A 96 -13.55 20.47 0.23
C GLN A 96 -12.87 19.43 1.14
N PHE A 97 -12.06 18.52 0.60
CA PHE A 97 -11.30 17.60 1.44
C PHE A 97 -10.40 18.36 2.40
N LYS A 98 -10.44 17.95 3.67
CA LYS A 98 -9.64 18.54 4.76
C LYS A 98 -8.13 18.45 4.49
N ARG A 99 -7.70 17.36 3.85
CA ARG A 99 -6.31 17.13 3.45
C ARG A 99 -6.27 16.84 1.96
N LYS A 100 -5.38 17.52 1.25
CA LYS A 100 -5.12 17.33 -0.18
C LYS A 100 -3.64 17.04 -0.34
N TRP A 101 -3.30 15.97 -1.04
CA TRP A 101 -1.93 15.47 -1.10
C TRP A 101 -1.25 15.93 -2.38
N ARG A 102 -0.26 16.81 -2.28
CA ARG A 102 0.54 17.29 -3.40
C ARG A 102 1.92 16.65 -3.40
N HIS A 103 2.22 15.91 -4.46
CA HIS A 103 3.56 15.36 -4.67
C HIS A 103 4.52 16.48 -5.09
N ILE A 104 5.71 16.56 -4.49
CA ILE A 104 6.67 17.65 -4.74
C ILE A 104 8.03 17.19 -5.29
N GLU A 105 8.16 15.93 -5.71
CA GLU A 105 9.43 15.37 -6.22
C GLU A 105 9.19 14.46 -7.42
N ASP A 106 10.17 14.35 -8.32
CA ASP A 106 10.05 13.67 -9.61
C ASP A 106 10.71 12.27 -9.63
N ASN A 107 11.16 11.74 -8.48
CA ASN A 107 11.90 10.48 -8.44
C ASN A 107 11.00 9.23 -8.44
N VAL A 108 9.77 9.36 -7.95
CA VAL A 108 8.79 8.26 -7.88
C VAL A 108 7.47 8.77 -8.47
N ASP A 109 7.11 8.30 -9.66
CA ASP A 109 5.90 8.75 -10.33
C ASP A 109 4.69 7.90 -9.94
N ILE A 110 3.55 8.55 -9.73
CA ILE A 110 2.27 7.86 -9.51
C ILE A 110 1.55 7.74 -10.85
N ILE A 111 1.59 6.55 -11.43
CA ILE A 111 1.11 6.30 -12.79
C ILE A 111 -0.32 5.80 -12.85
N ASP A 112 -0.84 5.23 -11.76
CA ASP A 112 -2.24 4.82 -11.60
C ASP A 112 -2.63 4.72 -10.11
N TYR A 113 -3.92 4.60 -9.79
CA TYR A 113 -4.42 4.41 -8.43
C TYR A 113 -5.69 3.56 -8.42
N GLU A 114 -5.98 2.85 -7.33
CA GLU A 114 -7.19 2.00 -7.23
C GLU A 114 -7.36 1.05 -8.43
N THR A 115 -6.26 0.53 -8.97
CA THR A 115 -6.24 -0.33 -10.15
C THR A 115 -6.88 -1.68 -9.80
N PRO A 116 -8.01 -2.08 -10.41
CA PRO A 116 -8.71 -3.29 -10.03
C PRO A 116 -8.03 -4.54 -10.60
N MET A 117 -8.06 -5.64 -9.85
CA MET A 117 -7.61 -6.95 -10.33
C MET A 117 -8.30 -7.34 -11.64
N PRO A 118 -7.63 -7.95 -12.63
CA PRO A 118 -8.23 -8.21 -13.96
C PRO A 118 -9.57 -8.96 -13.92
N TYR A 119 -9.74 -9.79 -12.88
CA TYR A 119 -10.97 -10.48 -12.55
C TYR A 119 -11.29 -10.26 -11.07
N LYS A 120 -12.59 -10.16 -10.75
CA LYS A 120 -13.01 -10.02 -9.34
C LYS A 120 -12.68 -11.30 -8.57
N ILE A 121 -11.92 -11.17 -7.49
CA ILE A 121 -11.65 -12.25 -6.52
C ILE A 121 -12.23 -11.83 -5.17
N GLU A 122 -12.91 -12.74 -4.47
CA GLU A 122 -13.53 -12.42 -3.18
C GLU A 122 -12.46 -12.00 -2.16
N LYS A 123 -12.70 -10.88 -1.45
CA LYS A 123 -11.82 -10.30 -0.41
C LYS A 123 -10.47 -9.76 -0.88
N ILE A 124 -10.20 -9.73 -2.19
CA ILE A 124 -9.02 -9.06 -2.75
C ILE A 124 -9.49 -7.70 -3.29
N GLY A 125 -8.84 -6.64 -2.82
CA GLY A 125 -9.12 -5.26 -3.19
C GLY A 125 -8.48 -4.84 -4.51
N ASN A 126 -8.37 -3.54 -4.70
CA ASN A 126 -7.63 -2.91 -5.78
C ASN A 126 -6.18 -2.66 -5.33
N ILE A 127 -5.28 -2.43 -6.29
CA ILE A 127 -3.95 -1.86 -5.98
C ILE A 127 -4.15 -0.39 -5.63
N ASP A 128 -3.72 0.04 -4.44
CA ASP A 128 -3.92 1.41 -3.98
C ASP A 128 -3.22 2.44 -4.89
N LEU A 129 -1.92 2.25 -5.15
CA LEU A 129 -1.11 3.07 -6.05
C LEU A 129 -0.24 2.22 -6.97
N CYS A 130 -0.13 2.61 -8.23
CA CYS A 130 0.93 2.13 -9.13
C CYS A 130 2.05 3.17 -9.16
N LEU A 131 3.25 2.77 -8.72
CA LEU A 131 4.42 3.64 -8.62
C LEU A 131 5.47 3.27 -9.67
N GLU A 132 5.94 4.23 -10.44
CA GLU A 132 7.12 4.04 -11.30
C GLU A 132 8.37 4.57 -10.57
N TYR A 133 9.35 3.69 -10.38
CA TYR A 133 10.64 4.00 -9.76
C TYR A 133 11.73 3.17 -10.43
N ASP A 134 12.84 3.81 -10.83
CA ASP A 134 13.95 3.15 -11.54
C ASP A 134 13.51 2.27 -12.73
N LYS A 135 12.58 2.80 -13.56
CA LYS A 135 11.99 2.12 -14.74
C LYS A 135 11.26 0.81 -14.43
N LYS A 136 10.88 0.61 -13.18
CA LYS A 136 10.06 -0.52 -12.72
C LYS A 136 8.75 0.02 -12.19
N ILE A 137 7.68 -0.75 -12.42
CA ILE A 137 6.35 -0.43 -11.91
C ILE A 137 6.09 -1.29 -10.69
N TYR A 138 5.67 -0.65 -9.62
CA TYR A 138 5.34 -1.27 -8.35
C TYR A 138 3.85 -1.13 -8.05
N GLY A 139 3.20 -2.22 -7.64
CA GLY A 139 1.85 -2.18 -7.09
C GLY A 139 1.92 -2.00 -5.58
N ALA A 140 1.69 -0.78 -5.10
CA ALA A 140 1.88 -0.42 -3.71
C ALA A 140 0.57 -0.48 -2.92
N GLU A 141 0.63 -1.10 -1.74
CA GLU A 141 -0.39 -0.99 -0.70
C GLU A 141 -0.07 0.23 0.20
N VAL A 142 -1.06 1.08 0.45
CA VAL A 142 -0.93 2.36 1.15
C VAL A 142 -1.95 2.44 2.27
N LYS A 143 -1.50 2.70 3.50
CA LYS A 143 -2.41 2.88 4.64
C LYS A 143 -2.38 4.32 5.17
N PRO A 144 -3.53 4.88 5.60
CA PRO A 144 -3.58 6.21 6.19
C PRO A 144 -2.61 6.39 7.37
N PRO A 145 -2.05 7.60 7.58
CA PRO A 145 -1.04 7.85 8.61
C PRO A 145 -1.57 7.76 10.05
N GLU A 146 -2.87 7.93 10.25
CA GLU A 146 -3.52 8.02 11.56
C GLU A 146 -4.61 6.95 11.70
N ASN A 147 -4.77 6.42 12.92
CA ASN A 147 -5.84 5.48 13.29
C ASN A 147 -5.92 4.20 12.42
N ASN A 148 -4.78 3.76 11.87
CA ASN A 148 -4.68 2.52 11.12
C ASN A 148 -3.84 1.49 11.89
N ASP A 149 -4.44 0.33 12.16
CA ASP A 149 -3.84 -0.80 12.87
C ASP A 149 -3.51 -1.98 11.94
N GLU A 150 -3.50 -1.74 10.62
CA GLU A 150 -3.12 -2.75 9.63
C GLU A 150 -1.67 -3.18 9.85
N THR A 151 -1.43 -4.50 9.80
CA THR A 151 -0.12 -5.07 10.07
C THR A 151 0.75 -5.07 8.82
N ILE A 152 2.07 -5.05 8.99
CA ILE A 152 3.01 -5.15 7.87
C ILE A 152 2.81 -6.45 7.10
N SER A 153 2.56 -7.55 7.83
CA SER A 153 2.27 -8.85 7.22
C SER A 153 1.05 -8.79 6.28
N ARG A 154 0.01 -8.02 6.63
CA ARG A 154 -1.17 -7.93 5.78
C ARG A 154 -0.92 -7.07 4.54
N MET A 155 -0.28 -5.90 4.71
CA MET A 155 0.10 -5.08 3.56
C MET A 155 0.99 -5.86 2.57
N VAL A 156 1.96 -6.61 3.08
CA VAL A 156 2.83 -7.50 2.28
C VAL A 156 2.01 -8.59 1.57
N SER A 157 1.08 -9.24 2.27
CA SER A 157 0.23 -10.27 1.69
C SER A 157 -0.64 -9.73 0.55
N GLU A 158 -1.22 -8.54 0.72
CA GLU A 158 -2.09 -7.90 -0.27
C GLU A 158 -1.29 -7.56 -1.54
N THR A 159 -0.15 -6.87 -1.42
CA THR A 159 0.68 -6.55 -2.60
C THR A 159 1.25 -7.78 -3.31
N LEU A 160 1.67 -8.81 -2.57
CA LEU A 160 2.11 -10.07 -3.16
C LEU A 160 0.98 -10.72 -3.97
N THR A 161 -0.26 -10.60 -3.49
CA THR A 161 -1.45 -11.17 -4.15
C THR A 161 -1.82 -10.42 -5.42
N TYR A 162 -1.76 -9.09 -5.40
CA TYR A 162 -2.08 -8.26 -6.57
C TYR A 162 -1.12 -8.55 -7.72
N THR A 163 0.17 -8.55 -7.41
CA THR A 163 1.21 -8.69 -8.44
C THR A 163 1.28 -10.08 -9.08
N ILE A 164 0.51 -11.06 -8.60
CA ILE A 164 0.38 -12.37 -9.28
C ILE A 164 -0.10 -12.20 -10.72
N ASP A 165 -1.10 -11.33 -10.95
CA ASP A 165 -1.74 -11.16 -12.27
C ASP A 165 -1.28 -9.91 -13.03
N PHE A 166 -0.41 -9.08 -12.42
CA PHE A 166 0.10 -7.86 -13.01
C PHE A 166 1.61 -7.93 -13.28
N PRO A 167 2.12 -7.25 -14.31
CA PRO A 167 3.55 -7.10 -14.57
C PRO A 167 4.21 -6.08 -13.62
N TYR A 168 3.74 -6.02 -12.37
CA TYR A 168 4.23 -5.08 -11.35
C TYR A 168 5.05 -5.82 -10.31
N LEU A 169 6.00 -5.13 -9.71
CA LEU A 169 6.71 -5.59 -8.53
C LEU A 169 5.90 -5.26 -7.26
N PRO A 170 5.90 -6.12 -6.24
CA PRO A 170 5.13 -5.85 -5.04
C PRO A 170 5.80 -4.75 -4.21
N ALA A 171 5.00 -3.87 -3.63
CA ALA A 171 5.46 -2.82 -2.75
C ALA A 171 4.46 -2.49 -1.64
N ILE A 172 4.98 -1.89 -0.58
CA ILE A 172 4.19 -1.17 0.42
C ILE A 172 4.71 0.27 0.48
N ALA A 173 3.80 1.24 0.65
CA ALA A 173 4.19 2.63 0.91
C ALA A 173 3.56 3.09 2.23
N VAL A 174 4.42 3.45 3.19
CA VAL A 174 4.00 3.80 4.55
C VAL A 174 4.32 5.26 4.86
N PHE A 175 3.46 5.94 5.61
CA PHE A 175 3.72 7.32 6.00
C PHE A 175 4.80 7.42 7.08
N GLU A 176 5.60 8.48 7.01
CA GLU A 176 6.53 8.83 8.08
C GLU A 176 5.77 9.04 9.41
N ASN A 177 6.32 8.52 10.49
CA ASN A 177 5.80 8.47 11.85
C ASN A 177 4.52 7.64 12.06
N SER A 178 4.04 6.91 11.04
CA SER A 178 2.91 5.99 11.17
C SER A 178 3.23 4.80 12.07
N ASN A 179 2.19 4.07 12.50
CA ASN A 179 2.36 2.81 13.23
C ASN A 179 3.12 1.77 12.38
N GLN A 180 2.88 1.77 11.07
CA GLN A 180 3.50 0.88 10.11
C GLN A 180 5.00 1.17 9.97
N GLN A 181 5.40 2.45 9.81
CA GLN A 181 6.83 2.79 9.78
C GLN A 181 7.51 2.40 11.10
N LYS A 182 6.92 2.75 12.26
CA LYS A 182 7.47 2.37 13.57
C LYS A 182 7.63 0.87 13.71
N ARG A 183 6.71 0.08 13.13
CA ARG A 183 6.78 -1.37 13.13
C ARG A 183 7.92 -1.88 12.24
N ILE A 184 8.14 -1.27 11.09
CA ILE A 184 9.29 -1.55 10.21
C ILE A 184 10.60 -1.23 10.96
N ASP A 185 10.71 -0.04 11.56
CA ASP A 185 11.88 0.36 12.35
C ASP A 185 12.16 -0.63 13.51
N GLU A 186 11.11 -1.14 14.16
CA GLU A 186 11.22 -2.17 15.20
C GLU A 186 11.74 -3.50 14.63
N LEU A 187 11.21 -3.97 13.50
CA LEU A 187 11.66 -5.20 12.84
C LEU A 187 13.13 -5.10 12.42
N ASP A 188 13.56 -3.95 11.92
CA ASP A 188 14.94 -3.67 11.53
C ASP A 188 15.87 -3.61 12.74
N SER A 189 15.46 -2.94 13.81
CA SER A 189 16.23 -2.88 15.06
C SER A 189 16.42 -4.27 15.69
N LEU A 190 15.49 -5.19 15.44
CA LEU A 190 15.55 -6.58 15.88
C LEU A 190 16.35 -7.50 14.93
N ASN A 191 16.83 -6.99 13.79
CA ASN A 191 17.41 -7.78 12.69
C ASN A 191 16.52 -8.98 12.33
N ASN A 192 15.23 -8.72 12.14
CA ASN A 192 14.27 -9.77 11.84
C ASN A 192 14.56 -10.38 10.46
N CYS A 193 15.09 -11.61 10.44
CA CYS A 193 15.52 -12.27 9.22
C CYS A 193 14.36 -12.51 8.23
N ASP A 194 13.16 -12.84 8.71
CA ASP A 194 11.99 -13.06 7.87
C ASP A 194 11.62 -11.79 7.09
N PHE A 195 11.62 -10.63 7.76
CA PHE A 195 11.35 -9.35 7.11
C PHE A 195 12.48 -8.93 6.16
N GLU A 196 13.74 -9.20 6.49
CA GLU A 196 14.86 -9.01 5.54
C GLU A 196 14.71 -9.85 4.27
N ILE A 197 14.22 -11.09 4.40
CA ILE A 197 13.91 -11.95 3.26
C ILE A 197 12.78 -11.34 2.44
N ILE A 198 11.69 -10.91 3.07
CA ILE A 198 10.55 -10.27 2.40
C ILE A 198 11.00 -9.04 1.61
N ARG A 199 11.84 -8.17 2.19
CA ARG A 199 12.33 -6.94 1.56
C ARG A 199 13.17 -7.15 0.29
N ARG A 200 13.66 -8.37 0.05
CA ARG A 200 14.33 -8.70 -1.23
C ARG A 200 13.35 -8.78 -2.40
N TYR A 201 12.07 -8.97 -2.09
CA TYR A 201 11.02 -9.19 -3.09
C TYR A 201 9.95 -8.10 -3.06
N VAL A 202 9.68 -7.51 -1.89
CA VAL A 202 8.71 -6.44 -1.69
C VAL A 202 9.43 -5.13 -1.37
N GLN A 203 9.26 -4.13 -2.23
CA GLN A 203 9.86 -2.81 -2.01
C GLN A 203 9.10 -2.06 -0.91
N VAL A 204 9.84 -1.39 -0.04
CA VAL A 204 9.26 -0.47 0.96
C VAL A 204 9.52 0.95 0.50
N PHE A 205 8.47 1.76 0.45
CA PHE A 205 8.55 3.20 0.23
C PHE A 205 8.10 3.95 1.50
N ILE A 206 8.72 5.09 1.77
CA ILE A 206 8.25 6.07 2.76
C ILE A 206 7.58 7.23 2.06
N ILE A 207 6.40 7.58 2.56
CA ILE A 207 5.69 8.80 2.23
C ILE A 207 6.01 9.83 3.32
N ARG A 208 6.93 10.74 3.02
CA ARG A 208 7.37 11.80 3.94
C ARG A 208 6.58 13.08 3.72
N ILE A 209 6.02 13.63 4.80
CA ILE A 209 5.36 14.93 4.79
C ILE A 209 6.42 16.02 4.94
N VAL A 210 6.52 16.90 3.95
CA VAL A 210 7.55 17.96 3.89
C VAL A 210 7.00 19.30 4.39
N GLY A 211 5.69 19.51 4.23
CA GLY A 211 5.05 20.74 4.67
C GLY A 211 3.53 20.67 4.58
N GLN A 212 2.88 21.67 5.17
CA GLN A 212 1.45 21.86 5.04
C GLN A 212 1.16 23.34 4.87
N SER A 213 0.35 23.70 3.86
CA SER A 213 -0.11 25.06 3.64
C SER A 213 -1.49 25.31 4.28
N GLY A 214 -1.86 26.59 4.40
CA GLY A 214 -3.10 27.04 5.05
C GLY A 214 -4.41 26.56 4.41
N GLU A 215 -4.37 25.95 3.22
CA GLU A 215 -5.54 25.43 2.51
C GLU A 215 -5.75 23.91 2.71
N GLY A 216 -5.03 23.30 3.67
CA GLY A 216 -5.08 21.85 3.88
C GLY A 216 -4.30 21.05 2.84
N ILE A 217 -3.44 21.71 2.06
CA ILE A 217 -2.53 21.06 1.11
C ILE A 217 -1.33 20.53 1.90
N VAL A 218 -1.12 19.23 1.80
CA VAL A 218 -0.02 18.50 2.41
C VAL A 218 0.97 18.17 1.31
N ASP A 219 2.15 18.77 1.41
CA ASP A 219 3.27 18.50 0.51
C ASP A 219 3.99 17.25 0.98
N TYR A 220 4.15 16.29 0.07
CA TYR A 220 4.79 15.02 0.40
C TYR A 220 5.76 14.57 -0.70
N LYS A 221 6.65 13.66 -0.30
CA LYS A 221 7.59 12.94 -1.17
C LYS A 221 7.44 11.44 -0.95
N ILE A 222 7.66 10.65 -1.99
CA ILE A 222 7.80 9.21 -1.89
C ILE A 222 9.26 8.86 -2.16
N GLU A 223 9.87 8.12 -1.23
CA GLU A 223 11.28 7.72 -1.30
C GLU A 223 11.38 6.21 -1.00
N PRO A 224 12.30 5.47 -1.63
CA PRO A 224 12.62 4.12 -1.17
C PRO A 224 13.13 4.20 0.28
N TYR A 225 12.65 3.28 1.14
CA TYR A 225 13.07 3.16 2.54
C TYR A 225 14.46 2.51 2.67
#